data_AF-A0A935U8K6-F1
#
_entry.id   AF-A0A935U8K6-F1
#
_cell.length_a   1.000
_cell.length_b   1.000
_cell.length_c   1.000
_cell.angle_alpha   90.00
_cell.angle_beta   90.00
_cell.angle_gamma   90.00
#
_symmetry.space_group_name_H-M   'P 1'
#
loop_
_entity.id
_entity.type
_entity.pdbx_description
1 polymer ?
#
loop_
_entity_poly.entity_id
_entity_poly.type
_entity_poly.pdbx_seq_one_letter_code
_entity_poly.pdbx_strand_id
1 'polypeptide(L)'
;MLTNQIMLVGLSVLITACSKPADDAGKDAAAVPPEAAAPAGRVAPVDFGHEELEAYEKGIIAETELAVAAEGKAASATTPEARAAAAQAKWETATIPAAAKAVGLSEGRYREVRGAINRAFENLDYQGKIDGPMEMDTMLASPPLKARLTADPFGHLTPSAAAGLKGRLDRLTPLWIKYVRLTAASY
;
A
#
# COMPACT_ATOMS: atom_id res chain seq x y z
N MET A 1 -39.95 10.27 30.18
CA MET A 1 -41.00 10.11 29.16
C MET A 1 -40.29 9.76 27.85
N LEU A 2 -40.38 8.48 27.45
CA LEU A 2 -40.95 7.98 26.17
C LEU A 2 -40.23 8.47 24.89
N THR A 3 -39.97 7.74 23.81
CA THR A 3 -40.08 6.33 23.35
C THR A 3 -39.49 6.33 21.92
N ASN A 4 -38.95 5.18 21.47
CA ASN A 4 -38.64 4.75 20.09
C ASN A 4 -39.41 5.46 18.94
N GLN A 5 -38.79 5.57 17.75
CA GLN A 5 -39.15 4.72 16.58
C GLN A 5 -38.30 4.95 15.31
N ILE A 6 -38.15 3.83 14.60
CA ILE A 6 -37.60 3.58 13.26
C ILE A 6 -38.45 4.26 12.17
N MET A 7 -37.85 4.68 11.04
CA MET A 7 -38.55 4.61 9.75
C MET A 7 -37.63 4.41 8.54
N LEU A 8 -37.84 3.27 7.87
CA LEU A 8 -37.57 3.01 6.46
C LEU A 8 -38.24 4.07 5.58
N VAL A 9 -37.58 4.50 4.51
CA VAL A 9 -38.25 5.13 3.37
C VAL A 9 -38.01 4.25 2.15
N GLY A 10 -38.97 3.35 1.90
CA GLY A 10 -39.20 2.77 0.58
C GLY A 10 -40.14 3.68 -0.19
N LEU A 11 -39.74 4.09 -1.40
CA LEU A 11 -40.61 4.84 -2.30
C LEU A 11 -40.88 3.98 -3.53
N SER A 12 -42.04 3.32 -3.52
CA SER A 12 -42.67 2.70 -4.69
C SER A 12 -43.58 3.75 -5.35
N VAL A 13 -43.40 4.02 -6.65
CA VAL A 13 -44.29 4.89 -7.43
C VAL A 13 -44.70 4.20 -8.73
N LEU A 14 -45.96 3.77 -8.68
CA LEU A 14 -47.04 3.84 -9.68
C LEU A 14 -46.90 3.18 -11.06
N ILE A 15 -47.84 2.25 -11.25
CA ILE A 15 -48.29 1.59 -12.47
C ILE A 15 -49.25 2.52 -13.22
N THR A 16 -49.08 2.67 -14.54
CA THR A 16 -50.18 3.05 -15.44
C THR A 16 -50.12 2.18 -16.70
N ALA A 17 -51.23 1.50 -16.98
CA ALA A 17 -51.43 0.62 -18.14
C ALA A 17 -51.93 1.41 -19.36
N CYS A 18 -51.56 0.97 -20.56
CA CYS A 18 -52.33 1.13 -21.79
C CYS A 18 -52.03 -0.01 -22.78
N SER A 19 -53.09 -0.55 -23.39
CA SER A 19 -53.14 -1.79 -24.17
C SER A 19 -53.21 -1.53 -25.69
N LYS A 20 -52.47 -2.29 -26.52
CA LYS A 20 -52.94 -3.20 -27.62
C LYS A 20 -51.82 -3.49 -28.66
N PRO A 21 -51.88 -4.62 -29.40
CA PRO A 21 -50.79 -5.22 -30.19
C PRO A 21 -50.90 -4.95 -31.70
N ALA A 22 -49.77 -5.04 -32.43
CA ALA A 22 -49.68 -5.57 -33.81
C ALA A 22 -48.22 -5.52 -34.36
N ASP A 23 -47.85 -6.63 -35.00
CA ASP A 23 -46.99 -6.84 -36.18
C ASP A 23 -45.46 -6.63 -36.17
N ASP A 24 -44.80 -7.79 -36.31
CA ASP A 24 -43.61 -8.13 -37.12
C ASP A 24 -42.69 -7.02 -37.64
N ALA A 25 -41.45 -7.03 -37.14
CA ALA A 25 -40.25 -6.85 -37.96
C ALA A 25 -39.01 -7.24 -37.15
N GLY A 26 -38.26 -8.23 -37.65
CA GLY A 26 -37.10 -8.80 -36.97
C GLY A 26 -35.94 -7.82 -36.73
N LYS A 27 -35.15 -8.15 -35.72
CA LYS A 27 -33.68 -8.02 -35.74
C LYS A 27 -33.10 -8.78 -34.56
N ASP A 28 -32.09 -9.56 -34.87
CA ASP A 28 -31.34 -10.41 -33.95
C ASP A 28 -31.08 -9.73 -32.60
N ALA A 29 -31.45 -10.43 -31.52
CA ALA A 29 -30.95 -10.13 -30.21
C ALA A 29 -29.45 -10.42 -30.20
N ALA A 30 -28.64 -9.42 -30.55
CA ALA A 30 -27.21 -9.43 -30.28
C ALA A 30 -27.04 -9.52 -28.76
N ALA A 31 -26.72 -10.72 -28.28
CA ALA A 31 -26.24 -10.92 -26.92
C ALA A 31 -25.02 -10.01 -26.74
N VAL A 32 -25.17 -8.99 -25.89
CA VAL A 32 -24.05 -8.16 -25.45
C VAL A 32 -23.06 -9.10 -24.77
N PRO A 33 -21.82 -9.26 -25.29
CA PRO A 33 -20.83 -10.07 -24.61
C PRO A 33 -20.58 -9.47 -23.22
N PRO A 34 -20.39 -10.28 -22.17
CA PRO A 34 -19.94 -9.74 -20.90
C PRO A 34 -18.65 -8.93 -21.16
N GLU A 35 -18.67 -7.67 -20.75
CA GLU A 35 -17.52 -6.79 -20.78
C GLU A 35 -16.36 -7.52 -20.11
N ALA A 36 -15.37 -7.90 -20.92
CA ALA A 36 -14.18 -8.55 -20.42
C ALA A 36 -13.58 -7.63 -19.37
N ALA A 37 -13.55 -8.07 -18.11
CA ALA A 37 -12.88 -7.36 -17.04
C ALA A 37 -11.49 -7.00 -17.56
N ALA A 38 -11.24 -5.69 -17.69
CA ALA A 38 -9.96 -5.20 -18.17
C ALA A 38 -8.86 -5.89 -17.36
N PRO A 39 -7.83 -6.48 -18.00
CA PRO A 39 -6.74 -7.08 -17.27
C PRO A 39 -6.21 -6.02 -16.31
N ALA A 40 -6.11 -6.38 -15.02
CA ALA A 40 -5.61 -5.49 -13.96
C ALA A 40 -4.46 -4.66 -14.54
N GLY A 41 -4.72 -3.35 -14.70
CA GLY A 41 -3.89 -2.49 -15.52
C GLY A 41 -2.43 -2.66 -15.14
N ARG A 42 -1.59 -3.04 -16.11
CA ARG A 42 -0.16 -3.17 -15.89
C ARG A 42 0.36 -1.79 -15.50
N VAL A 43 0.55 -1.58 -14.20
CA VAL A 43 1.22 -0.40 -13.66
C VAL A 43 2.62 -0.37 -14.29
N ALA A 44 3.01 0.78 -14.82
CA ALA A 44 4.34 0.93 -15.41
C ALA A 44 5.41 0.54 -14.36
N PRO A 45 6.46 -0.20 -14.75
CA PRO A 45 7.54 -0.52 -13.83
C PRO A 45 8.19 0.75 -13.28
N VAL A 46 8.49 0.76 -11.98
CA VAL A 46 9.15 1.90 -11.35
C VAL A 46 10.64 1.84 -11.71
N ASP A 47 11.14 2.95 -12.25
CA ASP A 47 12.56 3.14 -12.51
C ASP A 47 13.19 3.98 -11.40
N PHE A 48 14.45 3.71 -11.08
CA PHE A 48 15.28 4.58 -10.23
C PHE A 48 16.77 4.30 -10.44
N GLY A 49 17.57 5.34 -10.24
CA GLY A 49 19.02 5.31 -10.40
C GLY A 49 19.79 5.09 -9.11
N HIS A 50 21.13 5.09 -9.24
CA HIS A 50 22.06 4.98 -8.11
C HIS A 50 21.84 6.08 -7.06
N GLU A 51 21.66 7.33 -7.49
CA GLU A 51 21.46 8.48 -6.61
C GLU A 51 20.18 8.35 -5.77
N GLU A 52 19.11 7.84 -6.37
CA GLU A 52 17.83 7.66 -5.69
C GLU A 52 17.86 6.47 -4.72
N LEU A 53 18.68 5.46 -5.01
CA LEU A 53 18.93 4.36 -4.08
C LEU A 53 19.77 4.82 -2.87
N GLU A 54 20.71 5.75 -3.06
CA GLU A 54 21.41 6.42 -1.95
C GLU A 54 20.50 7.36 -1.17
N ALA A 55 19.60 8.06 -1.84
CA ALA A 55 18.59 8.89 -1.20
C ALA A 55 17.62 8.03 -0.37
N TYR A 56 17.21 6.85 -0.86
CA TYR A 56 16.45 5.89 -0.06
C TYR A 56 17.21 5.48 1.19
N GLU A 57 18.50 5.12 1.08
CA GLU A 57 19.31 4.71 2.22
C GLU A 57 19.39 5.81 3.31
N LYS A 58 19.70 7.04 2.92
CA LYS A 58 19.75 8.17 3.86
C LYS A 58 18.36 8.51 4.41
N GLY A 59 17.34 8.38 3.56
CA GLY A 59 15.95 8.66 3.89
C GLY A 59 15.41 7.69 4.93
N ILE A 60 15.60 6.38 4.75
CA ILE A 60 15.11 5.36 5.71
C ILE A 60 15.79 5.48 7.07
N ILE A 61 17.05 5.94 7.11
CA ILE A 61 17.75 6.30 8.36
C ILE A 61 17.05 7.48 9.03
N ALA A 62 16.80 8.57 8.30
CA ALA A 62 16.11 9.75 8.84
C ALA A 62 14.68 9.41 9.32
N GLU A 63 13.93 8.62 8.55
CA GLU A 63 12.60 8.14 8.98
C GLU A 63 12.66 7.31 10.26
N THR A 64 13.67 6.45 10.38
CA THR A 64 13.90 5.63 11.59
C THR A 64 14.19 6.51 12.80
N GLU A 65 15.05 7.52 12.66
CA GLU A 65 15.38 8.45 13.75
C GLU A 65 14.15 9.25 14.21
N LEU A 66 13.34 9.70 13.25
CA LEU A 66 12.08 10.40 13.54
C LEU A 66 11.09 9.49 14.27
N ALA A 67 10.97 8.23 13.86
CA ALA A 67 10.11 7.25 14.53
C ALA A 67 10.56 6.98 15.98
N VAL A 68 11.87 6.79 16.20
CA VAL A 68 12.42 6.62 17.56
C VAL A 68 12.16 7.86 18.43
N ALA A 69 12.38 9.06 17.89
CA ALA A 69 12.12 10.31 18.61
C ALA A 69 10.64 10.48 18.96
N ALA A 70 9.74 10.07 18.06
CA ALA A 70 8.30 10.08 18.29
C ALA A 70 7.88 9.12 19.39
N GLU A 71 8.43 7.89 19.43
CA GLU A 71 8.18 6.93 20.53
C GLU A 71 8.70 7.44 21.87
N GLY A 72 9.90 8.03 21.90
CA GLY A 72 10.44 8.63 23.13
C GLY A 72 9.57 9.79 23.66
N LYS A 73 9.01 10.60 22.76
CA LYS A 73 8.04 11.65 23.13
C LYS A 73 6.73 11.06 23.64
N ALA A 74 6.22 10.01 23.00
CA ALA A 74 4.99 9.35 23.44
C ALA A 74 5.15 8.72 24.83
N ALA A 75 6.30 8.08 25.09
CA ALA A 75 6.62 7.46 26.37
C ALA A 75 6.76 8.48 27.52
N SER A 76 7.25 9.69 27.23
CA SER A 76 7.44 10.76 28.23
C SER A 76 6.27 11.74 28.36
N ALA A 77 5.24 11.63 27.51
CA ALA A 77 4.09 12.52 27.52
C ALA A 77 3.23 12.35 28.79
N THR A 78 2.97 13.47 29.47
CA THR A 78 2.16 13.54 30.70
C THR A 78 0.66 13.64 30.45
N THR A 79 0.23 13.93 29.22
CA THR A 79 -1.18 13.97 28.83
C THR A 79 -1.51 12.95 27.73
N PRO A 80 -2.76 12.43 27.69
CA PRO A 80 -3.21 11.56 26.61
C PRO A 80 -3.07 12.20 25.22
N GLU A 81 -3.37 13.50 25.09
CA GLU A 81 -3.35 14.22 23.82
C GLU A 81 -1.91 14.33 23.28
N ALA A 82 -0.95 14.67 24.14
CA ALA A 82 0.46 14.74 23.77
C ALA A 82 1.01 13.36 23.40
N ARG A 83 0.59 12.31 24.11
CA ARG A 83 0.97 10.93 23.78
C ARG A 83 0.45 10.50 22.42
N ALA A 84 -0.82 10.77 22.13
CA ALA A 84 -1.44 10.46 20.85
C ALA A 84 -0.79 11.23 19.70
N ALA A 85 -0.55 12.53 19.87
CA ALA A 85 0.13 13.35 18.86
C ALA A 85 1.56 12.85 18.57
N ALA A 86 2.31 12.50 19.62
CA ALA A 86 3.64 11.92 19.47
C ALA A 86 3.60 10.55 18.78
N ALA A 87 2.66 9.69 19.15
CA ALA A 87 2.46 8.39 18.49
C ALA A 87 2.12 8.55 17.00
N GLN A 88 1.36 9.58 16.61
CA GLN A 88 1.06 9.86 15.20
C GLN A 88 2.29 10.34 14.41
N ALA A 89 3.24 10.99 15.07
CA ALA A 89 4.43 11.53 14.42
C ALA A 89 5.43 10.46 13.93
N LYS A 90 5.26 9.19 14.34
CA LYS A 90 6.10 8.08 13.86
C LYS A 90 5.68 7.54 12.49
N TRP A 91 4.50 7.95 12.00
CA TRP A 91 3.92 7.40 10.78
C TRP A 91 4.49 8.01 9.50
N GLU A 92 4.40 7.26 8.41
CA GLU A 92 4.88 7.63 7.08
C GLU A 92 4.35 8.99 6.60
N THR A 93 3.11 9.34 6.97
CA THR A 93 2.52 10.66 6.65
C THR A 93 3.29 11.82 7.28
N ALA A 94 3.98 11.60 8.40
CA ALA A 94 4.81 12.58 9.09
C ALA A 94 6.31 12.44 8.74
N THR A 95 6.82 11.21 8.57
CA THR A 95 8.26 10.96 8.37
C THR A 95 8.71 11.19 6.92
N ILE A 96 7.90 10.82 5.93
CA ILE A 96 8.25 10.92 4.50
C ILE A 96 8.58 12.36 4.07
N PRO A 97 7.78 13.40 4.42
CA PRO A 97 8.09 14.78 4.01
C PRO A 97 9.44 15.26 4.55
N ALA A 98 9.77 14.92 5.80
CA ALA A 98 11.03 15.31 6.44
C ALA A 98 12.22 14.57 5.83
N ALA A 99 12.09 13.25 5.61
CA ALA A 99 13.13 12.44 4.98
C ALA A 99 13.41 12.87 3.53
N ALA A 100 12.35 13.09 2.73
CA ALA A 100 12.47 13.57 1.36
C ALA A 100 13.24 14.90 1.30
N LYS A 101 12.91 15.85 2.18
CA LYS A 101 13.63 17.12 2.29
C LYS A 101 15.10 16.92 2.67
N ALA A 102 15.41 16.02 3.60
CA ALA A 102 16.76 15.76 4.06
C ALA A 102 17.67 15.17 2.97
N VAL A 103 17.10 14.43 2.02
CA VAL A 103 17.84 13.78 0.92
C VAL A 103 17.74 14.52 -0.41
N GLY A 104 17.11 15.70 -0.43
CA GLY A 104 17.01 16.55 -1.61
C GLY A 104 16.06 16.04 -2.70
N LEU A 105 15.12 15.15 -2.36
CA LEU A 105 14.09 14.66 -3.28
C LEU A 105 12.76 15.39 -3.06
N SER A 106 11.92 15.43 -4.10
CA SER A 106 10.52 15.77 -3.91
C SER A 106 9.83 14.69 -3.06
N GLU A 107 8.85 15.08 -2.25
CA GLU A 107 8.10 14.14 -1.42
C GLU A 107 7.46 13.03 -2.26
N GLY A 108 6.85 13.39 -3.41
CA GLY A 108 6.23 12.44 -4.32
C GLY A 108 7.23 11.42 -4.86
N ARG A 109 8.42 11.87 -5.27
CA ARG A 109 9.44 10.96 -5.82
C ARG A 109 10.05 10.06 -4.76
N TYR A 110 10.35 10.61 -3.59
CA TYR A 110 10.83 9.80 -2.46
C TYR A 110 9.80 8.73 -2.07
N ARG A 111 8.51 9.09 -1.97
CA ARG A 111 7.43 8.14 -1.67
C ARG A 111 7.33 7.03 -2.72
N GLU A 112 7.45 7.36 -4.00
CA GLU A 112 7.41 6.39 -5.10
C GLU A 112 8.58 5.38 -5.01
N VAL A 113 9.82 5.88 -4.93
CA VAL A 113 11.03 5.04 -4.86
C VAL A 113 11.02 4.20 -3.59
N ARG A 114 10.74 4.81 -2.44
CA ARG A 114 10.60 4.12 -1.14
C ARG A 114 9.55 3.03 -1.21
N GLY A 115 8.37 3.32 -1.76
CA GLY A 115 7.28 2.35 -1.89
C GLY A 115 7.66 1.16 -2.79
N ALA A 116 8.38 1.41 -3.88
CA ALA A 116 8.85 0.37 -4.77
C ALA A 116 9.92 -0.52 -4.11
N ILE A 117 10.86 0.07 -3.36
CA ILE A 117 11.89 -0.67 -2.63
C ILE A 117 11.27 -1.46 -1.47
N ASN A 118 10.41 -0.84 -0.65
CA ASN A 118 9.72 -1.51 0.45
C ASN A 118 8.88 -2.69 -0.04
N ARG A 119 8.16 -2.53 -1.15
CA ARG A 119 7.40 -3.64 -1.76
C ARG A 119 8.30 -4.82 -2.15
N ALA A 120 9.50 -4.54 -2.67
CA ALA A 120 10.46 -5.60 -3.00
C ALA A 120 10.94 -6.31 -1.72
N PHE A 121 11.25 -5.57 -0.66
CA PHE A 121 11.66 -6.15 0.63
C PHE A 121 10.53 -6.94 1.31
N GLU A 122 9.31 -6.43 1.34
CA GLU A 122 8.14 -7.17 1.82
C GLU A 122 7.98 -8.50 1.07
N ASN A 123 8.11 -8.48 -0.26
CA ASN A 123 8.02 -9.70 -1.06
C ASN A 123 9.14 -10.67 -0.73
N LEU A 124 10.38 -10.19 -0.59
CA LEU A 124 11.51 -11.04 -0.18
C LEU A 124 11.29 -11.65 1.21
N ASP A 125 10.77 -10.88 2.15
CA ASP A 125 10.50 -11.30 3.53
C ASP A 125 9.42 -12.39 3.56
N TYR A 126 8.26 -12.12 2.95
CA TYR A 126 7.17 -13.10 2.84
C TYR A 126 7.60 -14.39 2.14
N GLN A 127 8.57 -14.32 1.23
CA GLN A 127 9.12 -15.47 0.52
C GLN A 127 10.25 -16.19 1.29
N GLY A 128 10.61 -15.73 2.49
CA GLY A 128 11.71 -16.26 3.31
C GLY A 128 13.09 -16.05 2.67
N LYS A 129 13.24 -15.06 1.78
CA LYS A 129 14.51 -14.73 1.11
C LYS A 129 15.37 -13.76 1.91
N ILE A 130 14.76 -13.02 2.84
CA ILE A 130 15.43 -12.23 3.86
C ILE A 130 14.79 -12.58 5.21
N ASP A 131 15.57 -12.47 6.29
CA ASP A 131 15.09 -12.68 7.66
C ASP A 131 14.44 -11.39 8.18
N GLY A 132 13.28 -11.04 7.63
CA GLY A 132 12.56 -9.84 8.00
C GLY A 132 11.53 -10.06 9.11
N PRO A 133 10.85 -8.99 9.55
CA PRO A 133 9.91 -9.06 10.67
C PRO A 133 8.53 -9.63 10.31
N MET A 134 8.26 -9.93 9.04
CA MET A 134 6.94 -10.35 8.60
C MET A 134 6.78 -11.87 8.77
N GLU A 135 6.26 -12.30 9.93
CA GLU A 135 5.87 -13.69 10.12
C GLU A 135 4.58 -13.99 9.34
N MET A 136 4.59 -15.00 8.47
CA MET A 136 3.39 -15.42 7.75
C MET A 136 3.28 -16.94 7.66
N ASP A 137 2.12 -17.46 8.06
CA ASP A 137 1.73 -18.84 7.75
C ASP A 137 1.29 -18.94 6.28
N THR A 138 2.22 -19.32 5.43
CA THR A 138 2.00 -19.48 3.98
C THR A 138 1.00 -20.59 3.64
N MET A 139 0.71 -21.53 4.56
CA MET A 139 -0.26 -22.61 4.32
C MET A 139 -1.70 -22.09 4.23
N LEU A 140 -2.01 -21.03 4.98
CA LEU A 140 -3.33 -20.38 5.01
C LEU A 140 -3.45 -19.22 4.02
N ALA A 141 -2.43 -18.96 3.20
CA ALA A 141 -2.45 -17.87 2.25
C ALA A 141 -3.59 -18.01 1.22
N SER A 142 -4.32 -16.92 0.98
CA SER A 142 -5.34 -16.83 -0.08
C SER A 142 -4.69 -17.02 -1.47
N PRO A 143 -5.43 -17.43 -2.51
CA PRO A 143 -4.86 -17.60 -3.85
C PRO A 143 -4.11 -16.37 -4.39
N PRO A 144 -4.61 -15.12 -4.22
CA PRO A 144 -3.86 -13.93 -4.60
C PRO A 144 -2.53 -13.76 -3.83
N LEU A 145 -2.52 -14.10 -2.54
CA LEU A 145 -1.32 -14.03 -1.71
C LEU A 145 -0.31 -15.11 -2.11
N LYS A 146 -0.77 -16.33 -2.43
CA LYS A 146 0.07 -17.39 -2.99
C LYS A 146 0.71 -16.97 -4.32
N ALA A 147 -0.03 -16.31 -5.21
CA ALA A 147 0.53 -15.78 -6.44
C ALA A 147 1.65 -14.75 -6.15
N ARG A 148 1.44 -13.85 -5.18
CA ARG A 148 2.46 -12.88 -4.73
C ARG A 148 3.69 -13.57 -4.13
N LEU A 149 3.49 -14.63 -3.36
CA LEU A 149 4.57 -15.44 -2.78
C LEU A 149 5.41 -16.18 -3.81
N THR A 150 4.89 -16.42 -5.02
CA THR A 150 5.63 -17.08 -6.09
C THR A 150 6.15 -16.12 -7.16
N ALA A 151 5.75 -14.85 -7.11
CA ALA A 151 6.13 -13.84 -8.10
C ALA A 151 7.58 -13.36 -7.91
N ASP A 152 8.19 -12.82 -8.98
CA ASP A 152 9.46 -12.11 -8.87
C ASP A 152 9.32 -10.91 -7.91
N PRO A 153 10.06 -10.86 -6.79
CA PRO A 153 10.02 -9.73 -5.85
C PRO A 153 10.32 -8.38 -6.49
N PHE A 154 11.03 -8.39 -7.63
CA PHE A 154 11.46 -7.19 -8.36
C PHE A 154 10.63 -6.95 -9.63
N GLY A 155 9.58 -7.74 -9.89
CA GLY A 155 8.82 -7.69 -11.14
C GLY A 155 8.09 -6.37 -11.42
N HIS A 156 7.97 -5.50 -10.40
CA HIS A 156 7.43 -4.14 -10.53
C HIS A 156 8.49 -3.06 -10.82
N LEU A 157 9.76 -3.44 -10.99
CA LEU A 157 10.87 -2.54 -11.27
C LEU A 157 11.34 -2.66 -12.71
N THR A 158 11.99 -1.61 -13.24
CA THR A 158 12.79 -1.77 -14.46
C THR A 158 13.96 -2.72 -14.22
N PRO A 159 14.53 -3.36 -15.27
CA PRO A 159 15.70 -4.22 -15.11
C PRO A 159 16.90 -3.52 -14.46
N SER A 160 17.11 -2.22 -14.78
CA SER A 160 18.19 -1.41 -14.22
C SER A 160 17.99 -1.17 -12.71
N ALA A 161 16.79 -0.73 -12.32
CA ALA A 161 16.44 -0.50 -10.91
C ALA A 161 16.52 -1.79 -10.09
N ALA A 162 16.02 -2.91 -10.65
CA ALA A 162 16.12 -4.23 -10.02
C ALA A 162 17.59 -4.66 -9.81
N ALA A 163 18.45 -4.48 -10.82
CA ALA A 163 19.87 -4.79 -10.70
C ALA A 163 20.56 -3.93 -9.64
N GLY A 164 20.27 -2.63 -9.62
CA GLY A 164 20.78 -1.70 -8.61
C GLY A 164 20.38 -2.10 -7.19
N LEU A 165 19.11 -2.45 -6.98
CA LEU A 165 18.59 -2.87 -5.68
C LEU A 165 19.18 -4.23 -5.25
N LYS A 166 19.26 -5.21 -6.15
CA LYS A 166 19.89 -6.51 -5.90
C LYS A 166 21.34 -6.36 -5.43
N GLY A 167 22.09 -5.43 -6.02
CA GLY A 167 23.47 -5.12 -5.64
C GLY A 167 23.64 -4.48 -4.26
N ARG A 168 22.55 -4.12 -3.56
CA ARG A 168 22.60 -3.46 -2.25
C ARG A 168 21.73 -4.11 -1.17
N LEU A 169 21.20 -5.31 -1.40
CA LEU A 169 20.31 -5.99 -0.45
C LEU A 169 20.95 -6.08 0.94
N ASP A 170 22.16 -6.60 1.05
CA ASP A 170 22.85 -6.78 2.34
C ASP A 170 23.02 -5.48 3.14
N ARG A 171 23.12 -4.34 2.44
CA ARG A 171 23.25 -3.02 3.05
C ARG A 171 21.91 -2.43 3.45
N LEU A 172 20.89 -2.58 2.62
CA LEU A 172 19.60 -1.91 2.79
C LEU A 172 18.60 -2.72 3.60
N THR A 173 18.65 -4.05 3.54
CA THR A 173 17.75 -4.94 4.26
C THR A 173 17.79 -4.71 5.79
N PRO A 174 18.96 -4.62 6.45
CA PRO A 174 19.00 -4.35 7.90
C PRO A 174 18.36 -3.00 8.29
N LEU A 175 18.50 -1.97 7.43
CA LEU A 175 17.89 -0.66 7.66
C LEU A 175 16.37 -0.72 7.55
N TRP A 176 15.88 -1.41 6.51
CA TRP A 176 14.45 -1.62 6.32
C TRP A 176 13.85 -2.44 7.48
N ILE A 177 14.49 -3.54 7.90
CA ILE A 177 14.03 -4.35 9.04
C ILE A 177 13.93 -3.51 10.32
N LYS A 178 14.96 -2.69 10.59
CA LYS A 178 14.96 -1.79 11.76
C LYS A 178 13.77 -0.83 11.71
N TYR A 179 13.52 -0.22 10.56
CA TYR A 179 12.38 0.68 10.38
C TYR A 179 11.05 -0.04 10.58
N VAL A 180 10.84 -1.19 9.92
CA VAL A 180 9.57 -1.92 9.99
C VAL A 180 9.28 -2.42 11.40
N ARG A 181 10.27 -2.89 12.16
CA ARG A 181 10.04 -3.30 13.57
C ARG A 181 9.51 -2.17 14.46
N LEU A 182 9.89 -0.92 14.19
CA LEU A 182 9.40 0.25 14.93
C LEU A 182 7.98 0.64 14.53
N THR A 183 7.62 0.42 13.27
CA THR A 183 6.36 0.91 12.69
C THR A 183 5.29 -0.16 12.56
N ALA A 184 5.63 -1.45 12.59
CA ALA A 184 4.69 -2.56 12.48
C ALA A 184 3.94 -2.88 13.79
N ALA A 185 4.51 -2.54 14.96
CA ALA A 185 3.99 -2.92 16.28
C ALA A 185 2.75 -2.11 16.75
N SER A 186 1.85 -1.69 15.86
CA SER A 186 0.75 -0.78 16.23
C SER A 186 -0.54 -0.97 15.43
N TYR A 187 -0.83 -2.20 14.98
CA TYR A 187 -2.17 -2.60 14.51
C TYR A 187 -2.79 -3.63 15.46
#